data_AF-A0A3A8RPT6-F1
#
_entry.id   AF-A0A3A8RPT6-F1
#
_cell.length_a   1.000
_cell.length_b   1.000
_cell.length_c   1.000
_cell.angle_alpha   90.00
_cell.angle_beta   90.00
_cell.angle_gamma   90.00
#
_symmetry.space_group_name_H-M   'P 1'
#
loop_
_entity.id
_entity.type
_entity.pdbx_description
1 polymer ?
#
loop_
_entity_poly.entity_id
_entity_poly.type
_entity_poly.pdbx_seq_one_letter_code
_entity_poly.pdbx_strand_id
1 'polypeptide(L)'
;MKVLSLHELGIDDRLRLTLESSFSHHGNLEAELAPFIQTLEAHAGDWMPEIVRGSRNRKYTRASVWKALVEQRDETSASVALYRAAPPAVELCLDLWLSPQPAELSVWLDIQPTSCFSEVERSRRFVDMVHEWATQYPVHQASAHSMADRELAGFPHFGREVEVSRRDGFDKVYEVCWLNIFGPKLVETVGRERVLSTPAHRVEELPNGSVLLVLRPTAADFASDEARVAQARAHVHLRPDLDFDTVLRILRERSAALASVEPRFHPDLTPLLSRLPDEVAISARQRKIAELNAFQPPEPEEWLPVALPPDVENPERYKRDLIDSHTAPALGGTWIPRQNPEESQVRVGQRLWLPFLRARRYMESRQSLLTHSLTQFFREAERHRS
;
A
#
# COMPACT_ATOMS: atom_id res chain seq x y z
N MET A 1 5.28 -21.54 -9.14
CA MET A 1 5.82 -20.77 -8.00
C MET A 1 4.68 -19.91 -7.46
N LYS A 2 4.37 -19.98 -6.16
CA LYS A 2 3.34 -19.13 -5.54
C LYS A 2 3.91 -17.71 -5.42
N VAL A 3 3.22 -16.72 -6.00
CA VAL A 3 3.51 -15.30 -5.78
C VAL A 3 2.59 -14.89 -4.64
N LEU A 4 3.16 -14.41 -3.55
CA LEU A 4 2.41 -13.69 -2.54
C LEU A 4 2.49 -12.22 -2.94
N SER A 5 1.35 -11.54 -3.05
CA SER A 5 1.38 -10.08 -3.20
C SER A 5 1.99 -9.46 -1.94
N LEU A 6 2.53 -8.24 -2.01
CA LEU A 6 3.07 -7.58 -0.81
C LEU A 6 2.01 -7.42 0.30
N HIS A 7 0.74 -7.31 -0.10
CA HIS A 7 -0.41 -7.30 0.80
C HIS A 7 -0.56 -8.61 1.61
N GLU A 8 0.03 -9.72 1.15
CA GLU A 8 -0.03 -11.04 1.79
C GLU A 8 1.19 -11.37 2.68
N LEU A 9 2.25 -10.54 2.69
CA LEU A 9 3.55 -10.86 3.30
C LEU A 9 3.77 -10.33 4.74
N GLY A 10 2.74 -9.81 5.40
CA GLY A 10 2.85 -9.19 6.73
C GLY A 10 3.36 -7.75 6.63
N ILE A 11 2.76 -6.83 7.40
CA ILE A 11 2.70 -5.42 7.01
C ILE A 11 3.68 -4.55 7.81
N ASP A 12 4.84 -4.31 7.20
CA ASP A 12 5.66 -3.12 7.47
C ASP A 12 5.39 -2.09 6.37
N ASP A 13 5.60 -0.82 6.67
CA ASP A 13 5.47 0.23 5.65
C ASP A 13 6.46 0.01 4.51
N ARG A 14 6.07 0.38 3.30
CA ARG A 14 6.84 0.16 2.06
C ARG A 14 7.19 1.47 1.38
N LEU A 15 8.38 1.52 0.79
CA LEU A 15 8.75 2.60 -0.11
C LEU A 15 8.05 2.35 -1.44
N ARG A 16 7.11 3.22 -1.79
CA ARG A 16 6.41 3.18 -3.06
C ARG A 16 6.95 4.25 -4.00
N LEU A 17 7.45 3.84 -5.16
CA LEU A 17 7.72 4.69 -6.31
C LEU A 17 6.61 4.54 -7.34
N THR A 18 6.17 5.69 -7.87
CA THR A 18 5.34 5.78 -9.08
C THR A 18 6.08 6.65 -10.08
N LEU A 19 6.24 6.19 -11.31
CA LEU A 19 6.84 6.95 -12.40
C LEU A 19 5.95 6.84 -13.63
N GLU A 20 5.55 7.98 -14.16
CA GLU A 20 4.78 8.12 -15.38
C GLU A 20 5.65 8.77 -16.44
N SER A 21 5.78 8.11 -17.58
CA SER A 21 6.64 8.56 -18.68
C SER A 21 6.03 8.24 -20.02
N SER A 22 6.55 8.89 -21.06
CA SER A 22 6.28 8.52 -22.44
C SER A 22 7.46 7.78 -23.03
N PHE A 23 7.24 6.94 -24.04
CA PHE A 23 8.29 6.27 -24.78
C PHE A 23 7.87 6.02 -26.23
N SER A 24 8.84 5.86 -27.12
CA SER A 24 8.58 5.66 -28.55
C SER A 24 8.89 4.22 -28.93
N HIS A 25 7.88 3.39 -29.13
CA HIS A 25 8.14 1.94 -29.19
C HIS A 25 8.54 1.38 -30.56
N HIS A 26 8.57 2.17 -31.65
CA HIS A 26 8.96 1.82 -33.05
C HIS A 26 8.72 0.37 -33.54
N GLY A 27 7.73 -0.35 -32.99
CA GLY A 27 7.50 -1.77 -33.21
C GLY A 27 8.42 -2.75 -32.46
N ASN A 28 9.38 -2.30 -31.64
CA ASN A 28 10.31 -3.16 -30.89
C ASN A 28 10.37 -2.80 -29.39
N LEU A 29 9.41 -3.33 -28.61
CA LEU A 29 9.33 -3.10 -27.16
C LEU A 29 10.56 -3.62 -26.39
N GLU A 30 11.19 -4.70 -26.86
CA GLU A 30 12.36 -5.28 -26.19
C GLU A 30 13.56 -4.31 -26.26
N ALA A 31 13.83 -3.74 -27.44
CA ALA A 31 14.92 -2.77 -27.58
C ALA A 31 14.70 -1.51 -26.72
N GLU A 32 13.44 -1.07 -26.62
CA GLU A 32 13.05 0.17 -25.93
C GLU A 32 13.05 0.01 -24.40
N LEU A 33 12.74 -1.18 -23.88
CA LEU A 33 12.75 -1.48 -22.44
C LEU A 33 14.04 -2.14 -21.95
N ALA A 34 14.92 -2.59 -22.84
CA ALA A 34 16.21 -3.16 -22.45
C ALA A 34 17.04 -2.21 -21.55
N PRO A 35 17.12 -0.89 -21.83
CA PRO A 35 17.79 0.06 -20.94
C PRO A 35 17.16 0.11 -19.54
N PHE A 36 15.82 0.12 -19.45
CA PHE A 36 15.12 0.09 -18.17
C PHE A 36 15.52 -1.11 -17.32
N ILE A 37 15.51 -2.31 -17.92
CA ILE A 37 15.84 -3.57 -17.23
C ILE A 37 17.33 -3.63 -16.87
N GLN A 38 18.21 -3.09 -17.71
CA GLN A 38 19.63 -2.98 -17.41
C GLN A 38 19.90 -2.07 -16.21
N THR A 39 19.25 -0.90 -16.15
CA THR A 39 19.35 0.02 -15.01
C THR A 39 18.80 -0.63 -13.73
N LEU A 40 17.68 -1.37 -13.80
CA LEU A 40 17.18 -2.15 -12.66
C LEU A 40 18.25 -3.13 -12.14
N GLU A 41 18.82 -3.94 -13.03
CA GLU A 41 19.83 -4.95 -12.67
C GLU A 41 21.11 -4.33 -12.09
N ALA A 42 21.49 -3.13 -12.54
CA ALA A 42 22.68 -2.44 -12.07
C ALA A 42 22.52 -1.88 -10.64
N HIS A 43 21.31 -1.46 -10.27
CA HIS A 43 21.08 -0.71 -9.03
C HIS A 43 20.32 -1.48 -7.95
N ALA A 44 19.52 -2.50 -8.31
CA ALA A 44 18.65 -3.20 -7.37
C ALA A 44 19.41 -3.97 -6.28
N GLY A 45 20.61 -4.45 -6.57
CA GLY A 45 21.46 -5.13 -5.58
C GLY A 45 20.75 -6.29 -4.87
N ASP A 46 20.54 -6.17 -3.55
CA ASP A 46 20.02 -7.23 -2.69
C ASP A 46 18.48 -7.37 -2.71
N TRP A 47 17.76 -6.44 -3.32
CA TRP A 47 16.31 -6.51 -3.50
C TRP A 47 15.89 -6.90 -4.93
N MET A 48 16.83 -7.28 -5.79
CA MET A 48 16.58 -7.69 -7.17
C MET A 48 15.41 -8.69 -7.31
N PRO A 49 14.42 -8.44 -8.19
CA PRO A 49 13.33 -9.39 -8.41
C PRO A 49 13.80 -10.80 -8.79
N GLU A 50 13.11 -11.82 -8.28
CA GLU A 50 13.44 -13.22 -8.47
C GLU A 50 12.42 -13.96 -9.37
N ILE A 51 11.25 -13.38 -9.55
CA ILE A 51 10.12 -13.97 -10.26
C ILE A 51 9.59 -12.97 -11.28
N VAL A 52 9.26 -13.46 -12.47
CA VAL A 52 8.49 -12.74 -13.50
C VAL A 52 7.08 -13.34 -13.53
N ARG A 53 6.07 -12.49 -13.38
CA ARG A 53 4.66 -12.85 -13.53
C ARG A 53 4.19 -12.45 -14.93
N GLY A 54 3.67 -13.45 -15.64
CA GLY A 54 2.84 -13.30 -16.83
C GLY A 54 1.72 -14.32 -16.75
N SER A 55 1.37 -14.96 -17.87
CA SER A 55 0.40 -16.07 -17.87
C SER A 55 0.88 -17.27 -17.04
N ARG A 56 2.20 -17.39 -16.83
CA ARG A 56 2.83 -18.32 -15.90
C ARG A 56 3.94 -17.62 -15.13
N ASN A 57 4.11 -17.99 -13.86
CA ASN A 57 5.22 -17.49 -13.04
C ASN A 57 6.53 -18.18 -13.43
N ARG A 58 7.58 -17.39 -13.65
CA ARG A 58 8.92 -17.85 -14.09
C ARG A 58 9.99 -17.27 -13.19
N LYS A 59 11.16 -17.92 -13.13
CA LYS A 59 12.35 -17.31 -12.51
C LYS A 59 12.77 -16.08 -13.32
N TYR A 60 13.23 -15.04 -12.64
CA TYR A 60 13.74 -13.83 -13.26
C TYR A 60 14.90 -14.14 -14.21
N THR A 61 14.71 -13.73 -15.46
CA THR A 61 15.68 -13.64 -16.56
C THR A 61 15.12 -12.61 -17.54
N ARG A 62 15.96 -11.86 -18.26
CA ARG A 62 15.50 -10.91 -19.29
C ARG A 62 14.56 -11.59 -20.31
N ALA A 63 14.91 -12.80 -20.77
CA ALA A 63 14.07 -13.58 -21.68
C ALA A 63 12.68 -13.92 -21.09
N SER A 64 12.58 -14.14 -19.77
CA SER A 64 11.28 -14.34 -19.12
C SER A 64 10.46 -13.07 -19.03
N VAL A 65 11.10 -11.90 -18.86
CA VAL A 65 10.44 -10.58 -18.91
C VAL A 65 9.81 -10.37 -20.27
N TRP A 66 10.58 -10.53 -21.35
CA TRP A 66 10.09 -10.35 -22.72
C TRP A 66 8.98 -11.32 -23.07
N LYS A 67 9.13 -12.58 -22.67
CA LYS A 67 8.08 -13.58 -22.84
C LYS A 67 6.80 -13.20 -22.10
N ALA A 68 6.90 -12.69 -20.87
CA ALA A 68 5.73 -12.27 -20.09
C ALA A 68 5.04 -11.05 -20.72
N LEU A 69 5.79 -10.06 -21.19
CA LEU A 69 5.25 -8.90 -21.91
C LEU A 69 4.49 -9.31 -23.17
N VAL A 70 5.02 -10.26 -23.96
CA VAL A 70 4.32 -10.78 -25.14
C VAL A 70 3.05 -11.55 -24.75
N GLU A 71 3.10 -12.33 -23.67
CA GLU A 71 1.95 -13.10 -23.18
C GLU A 71 0.83 -12.24 -22.57
N GLN A 72 1.17 -11.06 -22.06
CA GLN A 72 0.25 -10.11 -21.41
C GLN A 72 -0.06 -8.89 -22.29
N ARG A 73 0.30 -8.97 -23.58
CA ARG A 73 0.01 -7.92 -24.55
C ARG A 73 -1.40 -8.09 -25.12
N ASP A 74 -2.14 -7.00 -25.17
CA ASP A 74 -3.38 -6.86 -25.94
C ASP A 74 -3.18 -5.91 -27.14
N GLU A 75 -4.29 -5.49 -27.77
CA GLU A 75 -4.26 -4.61 -28.94
C GLU A 75 -3.63 -3.23 -28.66
N THR A 76 -3.74 -2.76 -27.42
CA THR A 76 -3.44 -1.38 -27.01
C THR A 76 -2.51 -1.27 -25.82
N SER A 77 -2.25 -2.36 -25.10
CA SER A 77 -1.49 -2.37 -23.87
C SER A 77 -0.62 -3.61 -23.72
N ALA A 78 0.36 -3.54 -22.83
CA ALA A 78 1.12 -4.70 -22.37
C ALA A 78 1.59 -4.45 -20.93
N SER A 79 1.67 -5.50 -20.12
CA SER A 79 2.13 -5.38 -18.74
C SER A 79 3.08 -6.50 -18.34
N VAL A 80 3.94 -6.23 -17.37
CA VAL A 80 4.73 -7.27 -16.70
C VAL A 80 4.95 -6.90 -15.25
N ALA A 81 4.87 -7.89 -14.38
CA ALA A 81 5.13 -7.71 -12.97
C ALA A 81 6.30 -8.60 -12.51
N LEU A 82 7.22 -8.02 -11.75
CA LEU A 82 8.41 -8.66 -11.20
C LEU A 82 8.30 -8.70 -9.68
N TYR A 83 8.65 -9.85 -9.09
CA TYR A 83 8.41 -10.10 -7.68
C TYR A 83 9.64 -10.67 -6.98
N ARG A 84 9.76 -10.34 -5.69
CA ARG A 84 10.60 -11.03 -4.72
C ARG A 84 9.83 -11.20 -3.42
N ALA A 85 9.67 -12.44 -2.96
CA ALA A 85 8.95 -12.72 -1.71
C ALA A 85 9.85 -12.71 -0.47
N ALA A 86 11.17 -12.88 -0.64
CA ALA A 86 12.13 -12.80 0.45
C ALA A 86 12.39 -11.33 0.83
N PRO A 87 12.58 -10.99 2.13
CA PRO A 87 12.95 -9.64 2.54
C PRO A 87 14.30 -9.16 1.96
N PRO A 88 14.44 -7.91 1.50
CA PRO A 88 13.36 -6.96 1.21
C PRO A 88 12.41 -7.48 0.12
N ALA A 89 11.11 -7.54 0.43
CA ALA A 89 10.11 -8.01 -0.50
C ALA A 89 9.85 -6.93 -1.56
N VAL A 90 9.63 -7.33 -2.80
CA VAL A 90 9.52 -6.42 -3.95
C VAL A 90 8.35 -6.80 -4.85
N GLU A 91 7.63 -5.78 -5.28
CA GLU A 91 6.67 -5.83 -6.38
C GLU A 91 6.96 -4.66 -7.31
N LEU A 92 7.29 -4.97 -8.56
CA LEU A 92 7.54 -4.01 -9.63
C LEU A 92 6.59 -4.30 -10.79
N CYS A 93 5.68 -3.39 -11.08
CA CYS A 93 4.80 -3.47 -12.25
C CYS A 93 5.22 -2.45 -13.30
N LEU A 94 5.29 -2.90 -14.55
CA LEU A 94 5.45 -2.06 -15.74
C LEU A 94 4.17 -2.20 -16.56
N ASP A 95 3.43 -1.11 -16.69
CA ASP A 95 2.24 -1.02 -17.52
C ASP A 95 2.54 -0.12 -18.73
N LEU A 96 2.27 -0.64 -19.92
CA LEU A 96 2.55 0.01 -21.19
C LEU A 96 1.24 0.30 -21.91
N TRP A 97 0.97 1.56 -22.22
CA TRP A 97 -0.13 1.96 -23.08
C TRP A 97 0.42 2.31 -24.46
N LEU A 98 0.20 1.44 -25.45
CA LEU A 98 0.80 1.50 -26.77
C LEU A 98 0.03 2.38 -27.76
N SER A 99 -1.22 2.72 -27.44
CA SER A 99 -2.09 3.56 -28.25
C SER A 99 -2.98 4.43 -27.36
N PRO A 100 -3.13 5.74 -27.62
CA PRO A 100 -2.55 6.52 -28.74
C PRO A 100 -1.04 6.78 -28.59
N GLN A 101 -0.42 7.39 -29.61
CA GLN A 101 0.97 7.87 -29.53
C GLN A 101 1.02 9.31 -28.96
N PRO A 102 2.04 9.66 -28.15
CA PRO A 102 3.14 8.81 -27.71
C PRO A 102 2.69 7.71 -26.75
N ALA A 103 3.35 6.55 -26.79
CA ALA A 103 3.05 5.46 -25.87
C ALA A 103 3.46 5.85 -24.44
N GLU A 104 2.74 5.34 -23.45
CA GLU A 104 2.97 5.65 -22.03
C GLU A 104 3.55 4.44 -21.30
N LEU A 105 4.53 4.69 -20.44
CA LEU A 105 5.11 3.73 -19.52
C LEU A 105 4.81 4.21 -18.10
N SER A 106 4.03 3.41 -17.39
CA SER A 106 3.72 3.56 -15.97
C SER A 106 4.48 2.51 -15.17
N VAL A 107 5.20 2.96 -14.14
CA VAL A 107 6.05 2.12 -13.30
C VAL A 107 5.60 2.24 -11.86
N TRP A 108 5.36 1.10 -11.24
CA TRP A 108 4.97 0.97 -9.84
C TRP A 108 5.99 0.07 -9.16
N LEU A 109 6.76 0.60 -8.22
CA LEU A 109 7.75 -0.17 -7.47
C LEU A 109 7.50 -0.04 -5.98
N ASP A 110 7.22 -1.17 -5.35
CA ASP A 110 7.13 -1.29 -3.91
C ASP A 110 8.29 -2.12 -3.39
N ILE A 111 8.96 -1.60 -2.35
CA ILE A 111 10.02 -2.30 -1.63
C ILE A 111 9.72 -2.24 -0.13
N GLN A 112 9.62 -3.41 0.49
CA GLN A 112 9.26 -3.55 1.90
C GLN A 112 10.35 -4.32 2.69
N PRO A 113 10.71 -3.86 3.90
CA PRO A 113 10.24 -2.65 4.59
C PRO A 113 10.94 -1.37 4.12
N THR A 114 10.32 -0.22 4.38
CA THR A 114 10.90 1.12 4.13
C THR A 114 12.20 1.32 4.91
N SER A 115 12.34 0.65 6.06
CA SER A 115 13.56 0.68 6.89
C SER A 115 14.81 0.13 6.19
N CYS A 116 14.67 -0.62 5.09
CA CYS A 116 15.80 -1.00 4.25
C CYS A 116 16.54 0.23 3.71
N PHE A 117 15.85 1.36 3.51
CA PHE A 117 16.42 2.63 3.04
C PHE A 117 16.88 3.55 4.17
N SER A 118 17.30 2.96 5.31
CA SER A 118 17.98 3.68 6.40
C SER A 118 19.46 3.90 6.11
N GLU A 119 20.05 3.10 5.22
CA GLU A 119 21.42 3.31 4.74
C GLU A 119 21.45 4.34 3.60
N VAL A 120 22.33 5.33 3.73
CA VAL A 120 22.52 6.39 2.72
C VAL A 120 22.90 5.78 1.37
N GLU A 121 23.82 4.81 1.32
CA GLU A 121 24.27 4.21 0.06
C GLU A 121 23.18 3.38 -0.64
N ARG A 122 22.25 2.76 0.10
CA ARG A 122 21.11 2.09 -0.53
C ARG A 122 20.13 3.10 -1.10
N SER A 123 19.84 4.16 -0.35
CA SER A 123 18.96 5.26 -0.79
C SER A 123 19.54 5.98 -2.01
N ARG A 124 20.86 6.22 -2.03
CA ARG A 124 21.56 6.80 -3.17
C ARG A 124 21.47 5.92 -4.41
N ARG A 125 21.71 4.61 -4.31
CA ARG A 125 21.54 3.68 -5.44
C ARG A 125 20.11 3.68 -6.00
N PHE A 126 19.11 3.78 -5.13
CA PHE A 126 17.72 3.91 -5.56
C PHE A 126 17.47 5.23 -6.30
N VAL A 127 18.00 6.35 -5.79
CA VAL A 127 17.93 7.66 -6.46
C VAL A 127 18.62 7.62 -7.82
N ASP A 128 19.81 7.01 -7.91
CA ASP A 128 20.60 6.91 -9.14
C ASP A 128 19.88 6.04 -10.19
N MET A 129 19.22 4.95 -9.79
CA MET A 129 18.35 4.16 -10.66
C MET A 129 17.20 4.99 -11.27
N VAL A 130 16.48 5.73 -10.41
CA VAL A 130 15.34 6.55 -10.84
C VAL A 130 15.81 7.72 -11.71
N HIS A 131 16.98 8.29 -11.42
CA HIS A 131 17.63 9.32 -12.24
C HIS A 131 17.97 8.78 -13.64
N GLU A 132 18.56 7.59 -13.74
CA GLU A 132 18.90 6.97 -15.02
C GLU A 132 17.65 6.69 -15.86
N TRP A 133 16.59 6.12 -15.25
CA TRP A 133 15.31 5.95 -15.93
C TRP A 133 14.75 7.29 -16.41
N ALA A 134 14.79 8.33 -15.58
CA ALA A 134 14.26 9.64 -15.93
C ALA A 134 15.08 10.40 -16.98
N THR A 135 16.34 10.02 -17.17
CA THR A 135 17.20 10.54 -18.25
C THR A 135 16.87 9.84 -19.58
N GLN A 136 16.53 8.55 -19.53
CA GLN A 136 16.24 7.74 -20.73
C GLN A 136 14.81 7.95 -21.24
N TYR A 137 13.83 8.08 -20.34
CA TYR A 137 12.43 8.22 -20.68
C TYR A 137 11.96 9.65 -20.36
N PRO A 138 11.24 10.34 -21.27
CA PRO A 138 10.59 11.60 -20.94
C PRO A 138 9.55 11.41 -19.83
N VAL A 139 9.96 11.71 -18.59
CA VAL A 139 9.13 11.58 -17.40
C VAL A 139 8.15 12.76 -17.31
N HIS A 140 6.87 12.44 -17.20
CA HIS A 140 5.84 13.42 -16.86
C HIS A 140 5.91 13.74 -15.37
N GLN A 141 6.05 12.69 -14.56
CA GLN A 141 6.24 12.80 -13.13
C GLN A 141 6.80 11.50 -12.55
N ALA A 142 7.64 11.60 -11.53
CA ALA A 142 7.88 10.50 -10.62
C ALA A 142 7.83 10.94 -9.15
N SER A 143 7.47 10.03 -8.26
CA SER A 143 7.62 10.27 -6.82
C SER A 143 7.81 8.97 -6.04
N ALA A 144 8.70 8.99 -5.04
CA ALA A 144 8.89 7.91 -4.10
C ALA A 144 8.72 8.37 -2.64
N HIS A 145 7.91 7.64 -1.87
CA HIS A 145 7.65 7.93 -0.46
C HIS A 145 7.07 6.71 0.28
N SER A 146 6.96 6.83 1.60
CA SER A 146 6.18 5.92 2.45
C SER A 146 4.77 5.74 1.88
N MET A 147 4.34 4.49 1.74
CA MET A 147 2.98 4.19 1.30
C MET A 147 1.95 4.69 2.30
N ALA A 148 2.20 4.47 3.60
CA ALA A 148 1.30 4.92 4.65
C ALA A 148 1.13 6.46 4.66
N ASP A 149 2.21 7.21 4.45
CA ASP A 149 2.11 8.68 4.38
C ASP A 149 1.42 9.16 3.08
N ARG A 150 1.65 8.46 1.96
CA ARG A 150 0.97 8.76 0.68
C ARG A 150 -0.54 8.60 0.81
N GLU A 151 -1.01 7.55 1.48
CA GLU A 151 -2.44 7.36 1.76
C GLU A 151 -3.01 8.50 2.62
N LEU A 152 -2.29 8.93 3.67
CA LEU A 152 -2.70 10.09 4.49
C LEU A 152 -2.68 11.42 3.72
N ALA A 153 -1.85 11.52 2.68
CA ALA A 153 -1.85 12.65 1.75
C ALA A 153 -2.97 12.58 0.70
N GLY A 154 -3.74 11.49 0.66
CA GLY A 154 -4.80 11.27 -0.32
C GLY A 154 -4.29 10.91 -1.71
N PHE A 155 -3.06 10.38 -1.84
CA PHE A 155 -2.51 9.92 -3.12
C PHE A 155 -3.42 8.86 -3.77
N PRO A 156 -3.59 8.84 -5.11
CA PRO A 156 -2.97 9.70 -6.12
C PRO A 156 -3.68 11.04 -6.38
N HIS A 157 -4.85 11.25 -5.78
CA HIS A 157 -5.73 12.37 -6.14
C HIS A 157 -5.54 13.61 -5.26
N PHE A 158 -4.90 13.46 -4.10
CA PHE A 158 -4.69 14.48 -3.08
C PHE A 158 -6.00 15.12 -2.61
N GLY A 159 -7.01 14.27 -2.40
CA GLY A 159 -8.36 14.69 -1.99
C GLY A 159 -9.21 15.29 -3.11
N ARG A 160 -8.71 15.35 -4.36
CA ARG A 160 -9.52 15.74 -5.52
C ARG A 160 -10.43 14.61 -5.97
N GLU A 161 -11.55 14.98 -6.59
CA GLU A 161 -12.39 14.03 -7.32
C GLU A 161 -11.63 13.38 -8.47
N VAL A 162 -12.00 12.16 -8.84
CA VAL A 162 -11.27 11.36 -9.84
C VAL A 162 -11.35 12.03 -11.21
N GLU A 163 -12.52 12.56 -11.57
CA GLU A 163 -12.81 13.28 -12.81
C GLU A 163 -11.95 14.54 -12.92
N VAL A 164 -11.87 15.31 -11.82
CA VAL A 164 -11.03 16.52 -11.73
C VAL A 164 -9.55 16.16 -11.86
N SER A 165 -9.12 15.10 -11.15
CA SER A 165 -7.73 14.63 -11.21
C SER A 165 -7.32 14.18 -12.60
N ARG A 166 -8.21 13.50 -13.34
CA ARG A 166 -7.96 13.05 -14.72
C ARG A 166 -7.94 14.22 -15.70
N ARG A 167 -8.84 15.19 -15.54
CA ARG A 167 -8.93 16.37 -16.42
C ARG A 167 -7.71 17.29 -16.25
N ASP A 168 -7.35 17.60 -15.01
CA ASP A 168 -6.34 18.61 -14.71
C ASP A 168 -4.93 17.99 -14.60
N GLY A 169 -4.85 16.69 -14.35
CA GLY A 169 -3.59 15.97 -14.18
C GLY A 169 -2.77 16.52 -13.01
N PHE A 170 -1.47 16.66 -13.23
CA PHE A 170 -0.53 17.36 -12.34
C PHE A 170 -0.25 18.77 -12.86
N ASP A 171 -1.23 19.65 -12.73
CA ASP A 171 -1.17 21.06 -13.08
C ASP A 171 -0.37 21.91 -12.06
N LYS A 172 -0.20 21.41 -10.83
CA LYS A 172 0.59 22.05 -9.78
C LYS A 172 1.23 21.02 -8.84
N VAL A 173 2.12 21.49 -7.97
CA VAL A 173 2.68 20.67 -6.89
C VAL A 173 1.62 20.51 -5.79
N TYR A 174 1.09 19.29 -5.65
CA TYR A 174 0.09 18.94 -4.64
C TYR A 174 0.71 18.48 -3.32
N GLU A 175 1.84 17.80 -3.41
CA GLU A 175 2.60 17.27 -2.29
C GLU A 175 4.05 17.15 -2.74
N VAL A 176 4.99 17.20 -1.79
CA VAL A 176 6.40 16.94 -2.05
C VAL A 176 6.80 15.66 -1.32
N CYS A 177 7.12 14.61 -2.08
CA CYS A 177 7.57 13.32 -1.55
C CYS A 177 9.06 13.36 -1.19
N TRP A 178 9.59 12.26 -0.64
CA TRP A 178 11.03 12.13 -0.35
C TRP A 178 11.88 12.28 -1.62
N LEU A 179 11.48 11.61 -2.69
CA LEU A 179 12.02 11.77 -4.05
C LEU A 179 10.89 12.26 -4.96
N ASN A 180 11.16 13.25 -5.80
CA ASN A 180 10.27 13.70 -6.86
C ASN A 180 11.06 13.91 -8.15
N ILE A 181 10.44 13.64 -9.29
CA ILE A 181 10.85 14.17 -10.59
C ILE A 181 9.69 14.98 -11.13
N PHE A 182 9.93 16.27 -11.34
CA PHE A 182 8.98 17.16 -11.97
C PHE A 182 9.28 17.20 -13.47
N GLY A 183 8.32 16.78 -14.29
CA GLY A 183 8.44 16.87 -15.75
C GLY A 183 8.50 18.34 -16.24
N PRO A 184 8.99 18.57 -17.46
CA PRO A 184 9.32 19.91 -17.97
C PRO A 184 8.13 20.88 -17.93
N LYS A 185 6.91 20.40 -18.22
CA LYS A 185 5.69 21.22 -18.16
C LYS A 185 5.43 21.81 -16.77
N LEU A 186 5.59 21.00 -15.72
CA LEU A 186 5.39 21.46 -14.34
C LEU A 186 6.55 22.36 -13.90
N VAL A 187 7.79 22.07 -14.33
CA VAL A 187 8.96 22.93 -14.07
C VAL A 187 8.77 24.31 -14.69
N GLU A 188 8.25 24.39 -15.91
CA GLU A 188 7.92 25.66 -16.58
C GLU A 188 6.81 26.41 -15.82
N THR A 189 5.75 25.70 -15.41
CA THR A 189 4.60 26.28 -14.70
C THR A 189 4.98 26.85 -13.34
N VAL A 190 5.83 26.16 -12.56
CA VAL A 190 6.32 26.63 -11.25
C VAL A 190 7.43 27.67 -11.41
N GLY A 191 8.17 27.63 -12.51
CA GLY A 191 9.35 28.44 -12.79
C GLY A 191 10.65 27.69 -12.52
N ARG A 192 11.45 27.48 -13.56
CA ARG A 192 12.70 26.70 -13.52
C ARG A 192 13.65 27.13 -12.39
N GLU A 193 13.90 28.43 -12.24
CA GLU A 193 14.78 28.96 -11.18
C GLU A 193 14.26 28.62 -9.78
N ARG A 194 12.94 28.70 -9.57
CA ARG A 194 12.30 28.32 -8.30
C ARG A 194 12.48 26.84 -8.02
N VAL A 195 12.22 25.97 -9.01
CA VAL A 195 12.39 24.53 -8.83
C VAL A 195 13.85 24.19 -8.51
N LEU A 196 14.81 24.76 -9.23
CA LEU A 196 16.24 24.50 -9.03
C LEU A 196 16.80 25.07 -7.71
N SER A 197 16.17 26.11 -7.16
CA SER A 197 16.53 26.69 -5.86
C SER A 197 15.79 26.07 -4.68
N THR A 198 15.05 24.98 -4.88
CA THR A 198 14.27 24.33 -3.82
C THR A 198 15.19 23.88 -2.68
N PRO A 199 14.89 24.21 -1.41
CA PRO A 199 15.70 23.76 -0.29
C PRO A 199 15.55 22.25 -0.08
N ALA A 200 16.53 21.47 -0.54
CA ALA A 200 16.54 20.02 -0.47
C ALA A 200 17.96 19.45 -0.43
N HIS A 201 18.09 18.15 -0.17
CA HIS A 201 19.37 17.47 -0.11
C HIS A 201 20.05 17.38 -1.49
N ARG A 202 19.28 17.12 -2.56
CA ARG A 202 19.74 17.12 -3.95
C ARG A 202 18.66 17.75 -4.84
N VAL A 203 19.09 18.65 -5.72
CA VAL A 203 18.27 19.23 -6.78
C VAL A 203 19.11 19.19 -8.05
N GLU A 204 18.57 18.59 -9.11
CA GLU A 204 19.31 18.40 -10.36
C GLU A 204 18.39 18.50 -11.57
N GLU A 205 18.79 19.30 -12.55
CA GLU A 205 18.13 19.33 -13.85
C GLU A 205 18.62 18.18 -14.73
N LEU A 206 17.68 17.47 -15.34
CA LEU A 206 17.94 16.38 -16.28
C LEU A 206 18.01 16.92 -17.72
N PRO A 207 18.68 16.21 -18.66
CA PRO A 207 18.83 16.67 -20.04
C PRO A 207 17.51 16.94 -20.79
N ASN A 208 16.41 16.35 -20.35
CA ASN A 208 15.07 16.53 -20.92
C ASN A 208 14.27 17.69 -20.30
N GLY A 209 14.90 18.51 -19.44
CA GLY A 209 14.27 19.65 -18.76
C GLY A 209 13.43 19.28 -17.54
N SER A 210 13.37 17.99 -17.18
CA SER A 210 12.81 17.57 -15.89
C SER A 210 13.76 17.92 -14.74
N VAL A 211 13.26 18.02 -13.51
CA VAL A 211 14.09 18.25 -12.32
C VAL A 211 13.89 17.13 -11.31
N LEU A 212 14.98 16.48 -10.91
CA LEU A 212 15.06 15.59 -9.77
C LEU A 212 15.19 16.40 -8.48
N LEU A 213 14.38 16.06 -7.49
CA LEU A 213 14.39 16.63 -6.15
C LEU A 213 14.42 15.50 -5.11
N VAL A 214 15.41 15.50 -4.22
CA VAL A 214 15.50 14.57 -3.09
C VAL A 214 15.63 15.36 -1.80
N LEU A 215 14.69 15.18 -0.87
CA LEU A 215 14.60 15.99 0.35
C LEU A 215 15.66 15.64 1.40
N ARG A 216 15.97 14.35 1.54
CA ARG A 216 16.80 13.80 2.61
C ARG A 216 17.71 12.68 2.09
N PRO A 217 18.86 12.41 2.73
CA PRO A 217 19.76 11.33 2.31
C PRO A 217 19.15 9.93 2.36
N THR A 218 18.17 9.71 3.23
CA THR A 218 17.52 8.41 3.44
C THR A 218 16.01 8.53 3.27
N ALA A 219 15.35 7.43 2.86
CA ALA A 219 13.89 7.40 2.76
C ALA A 219 13.22 6.93 4.06
N ALA A 220 13.97 6.19 4.90
CA ALA A 220 13.42 5.56 6.10
C ALA A 220 13.04 6.54 7.22
N ASP A 221 13.64 7.74 7.26
CA ASP A 221 13.40 8.76 8.28
C ASP A 221 12.29 9.75 7.88
N PHE A 222 11.43 9.41 6.92
CA PHE A 222 10.42 10.32 6.36
C PHE A 222 9.49 10.96 7.40
N ALA A 223 9.23 10.28 8.52
CA ALA A 223 8.36 10.76 9.61
C ALA A 223 9.12 11.51 10.73
N SER A 224 10.44 11.66 10.63
CA SER A 224 11.23 12.45 11.59
C SER A 224 10.89 13.94 11.51
N ASP A 225 11.15 14.68 12.59
CA ASP A 225 10.89 16.12 12.63
C ASP A 225 11.74 16.84 11.56
N GLU A 226 13.00 16.43 11.41
CA GLU A 226 13.93 16.98 10.42
C GLU A 226 13.44 16.73 9.00
N ALA A 227 12.91 15.54 8.70
CA ALA A 227 12.33 15.24 7.40
C ALA A 227 11.07 16.07 7.13
N ARG A 228 10.19 16.24 8.12
CA ARG A 228 8.98 17.06 7.97
C ARG A 228 9.29 18.55 7.81
N VAL A 229 10.30 19.08 8.49
CA VAL A 229 10.78 20.45 8.28
C VAL A 229 11.34 20.62 6.87
N ALA A 230 12.15 19.68 6.37
CA ALA A 230 12.67 19.71 5.00
C ALA A 230 11.54 19.65 3.96
N GLN A 231 10.57 18.76 4.16
CA GLN A 231 9.39 18.61 3.31
C GLN A 231 8.53 19.88 3.29
N ALA A 232 8.24 20.48 4.46
CA ALA A 232 7.49 21.72 4.56
C ALA A 232 8.19 22.88 3.84
N ARG A 233 9.51 23.03 4.04
CA ARG A 233 10.31 24.09 3.38
C ARG A 233 10.29 23.95 1.87
N ALA A 234 10.51 22.74 1.35
CA ALA A 234 10.45 22.48 -0.08
C ALA A 234 9.05 22.75 -0.65
N HIS A 235 8.00 22.32 0.06
CA HIS A 235 6.63 22.49 -0.40
C HIS A 235 6.23 23.97 -0.49
N VAL A 236 6.44 24.77 0.56
CA VAL A 236 6.10 26.21 0.52
C VAL A 236 6.99 27.01 -0.43
N HIS A 237 8.23 26.55 -0.68
CA HIS A 237 9.08 27.16 -1.70
C HIS A 237 8.51 26.97 -3.11
N LEU A 238 8.03 25.76 -3.42
CA LEU A 238 7.38 25.44 -4.70
C LEU A 238 5.96 26.01 -4.81
N ARG A 239 5.30 26.24 -3.66
CA ARG A 239 3.92 26.74 -3.55
C ARG A 239 3.88 27.93 -2.57
N PRO A 240 4.25 29.14 -3.01
CA PRO A 240 4.34 30.32 -2.15
C PRO A 240 2.98 30.79 -1.60
N ASP A 241 1.88 30.24 -2.12
CA ASP A 241 0.53 30.45 -1.60
C ASP A 241 0.25 29.65 -0.31
N LEU A 242 1.12 28.70 0.07
CA LEU A 242 0.99 27.91 1.29
C LEU A 242 1.73 28.55 2.47
N ASP A 243 1.16 28.38 3.66
CA ASP A 243 1.77 28.79 4.93
C ASP A 243 2.63 27.67 5.54
N PHE A 244 3.86 28.02 5.94
CA PHE A 244 4.85 27.06 6.44
C PHE A 244 4.40 26.36 7.72
N ASP A 245 3.89 27.11 8.69
CA ASP A 245 3.49 26.54 9.99
C ASP A 245 2.28 25.62 9.84
N THR A 246 1.35 25.98 8.96
CA THR A 246 0.19 25.15 8.61
C THR A 246 0.63 23.84 7.96
N VAL A 247 1.50 23.89 6.95
CA VAL A 247 2.02 22.69 6.28
C VAL A 247 2.79 21.81 7.26
N LEU A 248 3.70 22.38 8.05
CA LEU A 248 4.50 21.62 9.01
C LEU A 248 3.62 20.97 10.09
N ARG A 249 2.60 21.66 10.58
CA ARG A 249 1.63 21.10 11.54
C ARG A 249 0.93 19.87 10.95
N ILE A 250 0.41 19.96 9.73
CA ILE A 250 -0.27 18.83 9.06
C ILE A 250 0.69 17.64 8.90
N LEU A 251 1.94 17.88 8.49
CA LEU A 251 2.95 16.83 8.32
C LEU A 251 3.32 16.15 9.66
N ARG A 252 3.38 16.93 10.75
CA ARG A 252 3.58 16.40 12.11
C ARG A 252 2.39 15.58 12.60
N GLU A 253 1.16 16.01 12.29
CA GLU A 253 -0.06 15.24 12.59
C GLU A 253 -0.07 13.89 11.86
N ARG A 254 0.36 13.85 10.58
CA ARG A 254 0.53 12.58 9.85
C ARG A 254 1.59 11.69 10.50
N SER A 255 2.72 12.26 10.90
CA SER A 255 3.79 11.52 11.60
C SER A 255 3.30 10.92 12.92
N ALA A 256 2.51 11.68 13.69
CA ALA A 256 1.89 11.20 14.92
C ALA A 256 0.87 10.08 14.65
N ALA A 257 0.11 10.14 13.56
CA ALA A 257 -0.82 9.09 13.16
C ALA A 257 -0.13 7.78 12.75
N LEU A 258 1.10 7.86 12.23
CA LEU A 258 1.92 6.72 11.82
C LEU A 258 2.86 6.18 12.91
N ALA A 259 2.89 6.83 14.07
CA ALA A 259 3.73 6.39 15.19
C ALA A 259 3.35 4.96 15.62
N SER A 260 4.36 4.13 15.85
CA SER A 260 4.15 2.72 16.21
C SER A 260 3.39 2.59 17.54
N VAL A 261 2.32 1.79 17.55
CA VAL A 261 1.53 1.45 18.73
C VAL A 261 1.72 -0.03 19.00
N GLU A 262 2.21 -0.36 20.20
CA GLU A 262 2.37 -1.76 20.61
C GLU A 262 1.00 -2.42 20.81
N PRO A 263 0.72 -3.57 20.15
CA PRO A 263 -0.49 -4.35 20.37
C PRO A 263 -0.55 -4.89 21.80
N ARG A 264 -1.59 -4.48 22.54
CA ARG A 264 -1.89 -4.89 23.92
C ARG A 264 -3.36 -5.29 24.03
N PHE A 265 -3.77 -6.15 23.12
CA PHE A 265 -5.15 -6.62 23.01
C PHE A 265 -5.58 -7.43 24.24
N HIS A 266 -6.88 -7.43 24.50
CA HIS A 266 -7.45 -8.23 25.59
C HIS A 266 -7.07 -9.71 25.41
N PRO A 267 -6.49 -10.40 26.42
CA PRO A 267 -5.90 -11.74 26.28
C PRO A 267 -6.82 -12.80 25.64
N ASP A 268 -8.10 -12.77 26.03
CA ASP A 268 -9.09 -13.74 25.51
C ASP A 268 -9.56 -13.47 24.09
N LEU A 269 -9.24 -12.29 23.56
CA LEU A 269 -9.60 -11.86 22.22
C LEU A 269 -8.39 -11.71 21.31
N THR A 270 -7.18 -11.84 21.84
CA THR A 270 -5.93 -11.71 21.08
C THR A 270 -5.93 -12.51 19.76
N PRO A 271 -6.37 -13.78 19.68
CA PRO A 271 -6.37 -14.52 18.41
C PRO A 271 -7.28 -13.94 17.33
N LEU A 272 -8.31 -13.19 17.73
CA LEU A 272 -9.27 -12.55 16.84
C LEU A 272 -8.81 -11.13 16.48
N LEU A 273 -8.43 -10.35 17.50
CA LEU A 273 -8.04 -8.95 17.34
C LEU A 273 -6.72 -8.79 16.61
N SER A 274 -5.83 -9.78 16.64
CA SER A 274 -4.53 -9.71 15.95
C SER A 274 -4.62 -9.64 14.44
N ARG A 275 -5.74 -10.07 13.84
CA ARG A 275 -5.95 -10.05 12.39
C ARG A 275 -6.53 -8.73 11.88
N LEU A 276 -7.29 -8.04 12.72
CA LEU A 276 -8.04 -6.84 12.32
C LEU A 276 -7.17 -5.64 11.89
N PRO A 277 -5.98 -5.38 12.48
CA PRO A 277 -5.11 -4.31 12.00
C PRO A 277 -4.66 -4.46 10.55
N ASP A 278 -4.66 -5.69 10.02
CA ASP A 278 -4.18 -5.99 8.68
C ASP A 278 -5.31 -5.91 7.63
N GLU A 279 -6.57 -5.76 8.07
CA GLU A 279 -7.75 -5.58 7.20
C GLU A 279 -8.03 -4.11 6.85
N VAL A 280 -7.29 -3.17 7.44
CA VAL A 280 -7.41 -1.73 7.16
C VAL A 280 -6.22 -1.25 6.34
N ALA A 281 -6.40 -0.10 5.67
CA ALA A 281 -5.30 0.59 5.00
C ALA A 281 -4.11 0.77 5.94
N ILE A 282 -2.89 0.68 5.42
CA ILE A 282 -1.67 0.70 6.24
C ILE A 282 -1.54 2.01 7.03
N SER A 283 -2.02 3.13 6.46
CA SER A 283 -2.14 4.43 7.14
C SER A 283 -3.08 4.43 8.36
N ALA A 284 -4.09 3.56 8.39
CA ALA A 284 -5.05 3.44 9.48
C ALA A 284 -4.65 2.38 10.52
N ARG A 285 -3.64 1.57 10.23
CA ARG A 285 -3.24 0.41 11.05
C ARG A 285 -2.94 0.77 12.51
N GLN A 286 -2.12 1.80 12.74
CA GLN A 286 -1.74 2.21 14.10
C GLN A 286 -2.93 2.72 14.91
N ARG A 287 -3.81 3.49 14.26
CA ARG A 287 -5.08 3.92 14.87
C ARG A 287 -5.96 2.73 15.22
N LYS A 288 -6.04 1.72 14.35
CA LYS A 288 -6.82 0.51 14.61
C LYS A 288 -6.25 -0.26 15.79
N ILE A 289 -4.92 -0.40 15.90
CA ILE A 289 -4.28 -1.03 17.07
C ILE A 289 -4.62 -0.25 18.35
N ALA A 290 -4.55 1.08 18.34
CA ALA A 290 -4.91 1.91 19.48
C ALA A 290 -6.39 1.74 19.90
N GLU A 291 -7.31 1.70 18.94
CA GLU A 291 -8.73 1.42 19.17
C GLU A 291 -8.94 0.05 19.82
N LEU A 292 -8.29 -1.00 19.28
CA LEU A 292 -8.38 -2.37 19.79
C LEU A 292 -7.72 -2.54 21.17
N ASN A 293 -6.69 -1.76 21.47
CA ASN A 293 -6.07 -1.70 22.80
C ASN A 293 -7.00 -1.07 23.85
N ALA A 294 -7.79 -0.07 23.44
CA ALA A 294 -8.76 0.57 24.32
C ALA A 294 -10.05 -0.24 24.48
N PHE A 295 -10.30 -1.21 23.59
CA PHE A 295 -11.48 -2.05 23.63
C PHE A 295 -11.48 -2.99 24.84
N GLN A 296 -12.43 -2.79 25.74
CA GLN A 296 -12.74 -3.72 26.82
C GLN A 296 -14.06 -4.43 26.49
N PRO A 297 -14.05 -5.77 26.31
CA PRO A 297 -15.29 -6.48 26.12
C PRO A 297 -16.16 -6.35 27.37
N PRO A 298 -17.48 -6.17 27.24
CA PRO A 298 -18.37 -6.15 28.40
C PRO A 298 -18.26 -7.48 29.16
N GLU A 299 -18.34 -7.41 30.49
CA GLU A 299 -18.48 -8.59 31.36
C GLU A 299 -19.63 -9.47 30.83
N PRO A 300 -19.36 -10.72 30.44
CA PRO A 300 -20.41 -11.61 29.98
C PRO A 300 -21.44 -11.84 31.07
N GLU A 301 -22.69 -11.46 30.79
CA GLU A 301 -23.82 -11.69 31.70
C GLU A 301 -24.07 -13.20 31.95
N GLU A 302 -23.60 -14.08 31.05
CA GLU A 302 -23.70 -15.53 31.18
C GLU A 302 -22.39 -16.20 30.73
N TRP A 303 -21.46 -16.41 31.67
CA TRP A 303 -20.40 -17.41 31.50
C TRP A 303 -21.00 -18.79 31.71
N LEU A 304 -21.03 -19.64 30.67
CA LEU A 304 -21.24 -21.08 30.90
C LEU A 304 -19.96 -21.64 31.53
N PRO A 305 -20.00 -22.19 32.75
CA PRO A 305 -18.81 -22.69 33.44
C PRO A 305 -18.20 -23.92 32.77
N VAL A 306 -18.96 -24.60 31.89
CA VAL A 306 -18.56 -25.82 31.20
C VAL A 306 -19.12 -25.82 29.78
N ALA A 307 -18.31 -26.28 28.82
CA ALA A 307 -18.71 -26.45 27.44
C ALA A 307 -19.77 -27.55 27.34
N LEU A 308 -20.87 -27.27 26.65
CA LEU A 308 -21.85 -28.32 26.36
C LEU A 308 -21.26 -29.25 25.29
N PRO A 309 -21.45 -30.58 25.39
CA PRO A 309 -21.01 -31.49 24.34
C PRO A 309 -21.72 -31.16 23.01
N PRO A 310 -21.09 -31.39 21.85
CA PRO A 310 -21.76 -31.25 20.56
C PRO A 310 -22.97 -32.20 20.50
N ASP A 311 -24.12 -31.71 20.07
CA ASP A 311 -25.36 -32.50 19.91
C ASP A 311 -25.74 -32.70 18.43
N VAL A 312 -24.84 -32.33 17.51
CA VAL A 312 -24.96 -32.60 16.08
C VAL A 312 -24.46 -34.01 15.74
N GLU A 313 -25.20 -34.75 14.92
CA GLU A 313 -24.85 -36.13 14.50
C GLU A 313 -23.49 -36.22 13.79
N ASN A 314 -23.04 -35.13 13.16
CA ASN A 314 -21.74 -35.07 12.47
C ASN A 314 -21.08 -33.69 12.62
N PRO A 315 -20.31 -33.47 13.71
CA PRO A 315 -19.66 -32.18 13.98
C PRO A 315 -18.72 -31.70 12.89
N GLU A 316 -18.05 -32.62 12.18
CA GLU A 316 -17.09 -32.29 11.12
C GLU A 316 -17.78 -31.79 9.85
N ARG A 317 -18.95 -32.32 9.52
CA ARG A 317 -19.77 -31.83 8.40
C ARG A 317 -20.36 -30.44 8.70
N TYR A 318 -20.89 -30.25 9.91
CA TYR A 318 -21.41 -28.95 10.35
C TYR A 318 -20.34 -27.86 10.36
N LYS A 319 -19.12 -28.16 10.85
CA LYS A 319 -17.98 -27.24 10.76
C LYS A 319 -17.69 -26.87 9.32
N ARG A 320 -17.74 -27.82 8.39
CA ARG A 320 -17.52 -27.59 6.96
C ARG A 320 -18.60 -26.68 6.37
N ASP A 321 -19.87 -26.91 6.69
CA ASP A 321 -20.98 -26.04 6.25
C ASP A 321 -20.91 -24.62 6.86
N LEU A 322 -20.41 -24.49 8.10
CA LEU A 322 -20.17 -23.19 8.77
C LEU A 322 -18.94 -22.44 8.24
N ILE A 323 -17.93 -23.20 7.79
CA ILE A 323 -16.72 -22.70 7.11
C ILE A 323 -17.08 -22.26 5.70
N ASP A 324 -17.89 -23.04 4.98
CA ASP A 324 -18.34 -22.77 3.62
C ASP A 324 -19.35 -21.61 3.57
N SER A 325 -20.07 -21.33 4.66
CA SER A 325 -20.85 -20.09 4.87
C SER A 325 -20.00 -18.91 5.39
N HIS A 326 -18.67 -19.01 5.34
CA HIS A 326 -17.69 -17.94 5.57
C HIS A 326 -17.67 -17.35 6.99
N THR A 327 -18.38 -17.94 7.96
CA THR A 327 -18.54 -17.35 9.30
C THR A 327 -17.53 -17.90 10.32
N ALA A 328 -17.08 -19.15 10.14
CA ALA A 328 -16.25 -19.87 11.10
C ALA A 328 -14.72 -19.58 11.07
N PRO A 329 -14.06 -19.37 9.92
CA PRO A 329 -12.59 -19.25 9.86
C PRO A 329 -12.04 -17.96 10.47
N ALA A 330 -12.85 -16.90 10.51
CA ALA A 330 -12.43 -15.56 10.90
C ALA A 330 -12.20 -15.41 12.41
N LEU A 331 -13.00 -16.09 13.25
CA LEU A 331 -13.06 -15.82 14.69
C LEU A 331 -11.92 -16.43 15.52
N GLY A 332 -11.25 -17.48 15.03
CA GLY A 332 -10.23 -18.20 15.80
C GLY A 332 -10.80 -18.91 17.04
N GLY A 333 -10.26 -20.08 17.38
CA GLY A 333 -10.74 -20.89 18.52
C GLY A 333 -11.43 -22.19 18.11
N THR A 334 -11.80 -23.01 19.11
CA THR A 334 -12.40 -24.33 18.89
C THR A 334 -13.92 -24.20 18.85
N TRP A 335 -14.50 -24.40 17.67
CA TRP A 335 -15.95 -24.44 17.48
C TRP A 335 -16.56 -25.71 18.09
N ILE A 336 -17.63 -25.51 18.86
CA ILE A 336 -18.47 -26.54 19.46
C ILE A 336 -19.87 -26.36 18.85
N PRO A 337 -20.14 -27.05 17.73
CA PRO A 337 -21.38 -26.87 17.00
C PRO A 337 -22.55 -27.48 17.76
N ARG A 338 -23.71 -26.82 17.66
CA ARG A 338 -24.95 -27.24 18.28
C ARG A 338 -26.07 -27.30 17.24
N GLN A 339 -27.08 -28.15 17.46
CA GLN A 339 -28.25 -28.25 16.57
C GLN A 339 -28.95 -26.90 16.41
N ASN A 340 -29.05 -26.15 17.51
CA ASN A 340 -29.44 -24.76 17.50
C ASN A 340 -28.22 -23.87 17.23
N PRO A 341 -28.16 -23.11 16.12
CA PRO A 341 -27.04 -22.22 15.82
C PRO A 341 -26.78 -21.20 16.94
N GLU A 342 -27.81 -20.71 17.61
CA GLU A 342 -27.68 -19.73 18.71
C GLU A 342 -26.89 -20.28 19.90
N GLU A 343 -26.94 -21.60 20.12
CA GLU A 343 -26.22 -22.29 21.19
C GLU A 343 -24.80 -22.67 20.79
N SER A 344 -24.44 -22.56 19.51
CA SER A 344 -23.11 -22.94 19.03
C SER A 344 -22.04 -22.11 19.73
N GLN A 345 -21.00 -22.79 20.23
CA GLN A 345 -19.99 -22.17 21.08
C GLN A 345 -18.66 -22.05 20.34
N VAL A 346 -17.89 -21.02 20.66
CA VAL A 346 -16.49 -20.88 20.27
C VAL A 346 -15.67 -20.83 21.55
N ARG A 347 -14.78 -21.80 21.73
CA ARG A 347 -13.83 -21.77 22.84
C ARG A 347 -12.60 -20.97 22.45
N VAL A 348 -12.30 -19.92 23.20
CA VAL A 348 -11.07 -19.13 23.09
C VAL A 348 -10.39 -19.10 24.46
N GLY A 349 -9.22 -19.74 24.58
CA GLY A 349 -8.56 -19.95 25.88
C GLY A 349 -9.38 -20.82 26.85
N GLN A 350 -9.66 -20.27 28.05
CA GLN A 350 -10.51 -20.90 29.07
C GLN A 350 -11.99 -20.50 28.98
N ARG A 351 -12.35 -19.70 27.98
CA ARG A 351 -13.65 -19.03 27.89
C ARG A 351 -14.47 -19.58 26.72
N LEU A 352 -15.79 -19.56 26.87
CA LEU A 352 -16.76 -20.02 25.87
C LEU A 352 -17.61 -18.84 25.39
N TRP A 353 -17.73 -18.73 24.07
CA TRP A 353 -18.44 -17.66 23.38
C TRP A 353 -19.65 -18.21 22.64
N LEU A 354 -20.79 -17.52 22.69
CA LEU A 354 -21.99 -17.84 21.92
C LEU A 354 -22.17 -16.80 20.78
N PRO A 355 -21.43 -16.91 19.66
CA PRO A 355 -21.40 -15.88 18.62
C PRO A 355 -22.78 -15.55 18.07
N PHE A 356 -23.63 -16.55 17.84
CA PHE A 356 -24.94 -16.36 17.21
C PHE A 356 -26.00 -15.81 18.18
N LEU A 357 -26.03 -16.27 19.43
CA LEU A 357 -26.89 -15.69 20.47
C LEU A 357 -26.54 -14.22 20.73
N ARG A 358 -25.23 -13.91 20.77
CA ARG A 358 -24.76 -12.53 20.90
C ARG A 358 -25.15 -11.70 19.69
N ALA A 359 -24.88 -12.18 18.47
CA ALA A 359 -25.27 -11.47 17.25
C ALA A 359 -26.78 -11.16 17.26
N ARG A 360 -27.64 -12.12 17.64
CA ARG A 360 -29.08 -11.88 17.78
C ARG A 360 -29.40 -10.81 18.83
N ARG A 361 -28.89 -10.93 20.06
CA ARG A 361 -29.09 -9.93 21.13
C ARG A 361 -28.60 -8.54 20.71
N TYR A 362 -27.50 -8.46 19.96
CA TYR A 362 -26.98 -7.20 19.42
C TYR A 362 -27.83 -6.61 18.28
N MET A 363 -28.62 -7.45 17.58
CA MET A 363 -29.57 -7.04 16.54
C MET A 363 -30.95 -6.64 17.08
N GLU A 364 -31.21 -6.78 18.39
CA GLU A 364 -32.51 -6.46 19.01
C GLU A 364 -32.80 -4.94 19.12
N SER A 365 -31.82 -4.06 18.85
CA SER A 365 -32.01 -2.60 18.85
C SER A 365 -31.34 -1.89 17.66
N ARG A 366 -32.06 -0.94 17.06
CA ARG A 366 -31.60 -0.10 15.92
C ARG A 366 -30.34 0.71 16.23
N GLN A 367 -30.12 1.10 17.49
CA GLN A 367 -28.93 1.86 17.89
C GLN A 367 -27.68 0.98 18.02
N SER A 368 -27.86 -0.27 18.44
CA SER A 368 -26.79 -1.28 18.52
C SER A 368 -26.32 -1.71 17.12
N LEU A 369 -27.27 -1.81 16.17
CA LEU A 369 -27.00 -2.06 14.75
C LEU A 369 -26.19 -0.96 14.05
N LEU A 370 -26.27 0.30 14.51
CA LEU A 370 -25.52 1.42 13.93
C LEU A 370 -24.13 1.59 14.54
N THR A 371 -23.94 1.10 15.77
CA THR A 371 -22.71 1.34 16.54
C THR A 371 -21.72 0.16 16.44
N HIS A 372 -22.19 -1.08 16.24
CA HIS A 372 -21.33 -2.27 16.34
C HIS A 372 -21.70 -3.47 15.42
N SER A 373 -22.47 -3.29 14.34
CA SER A 373 -22.96 -4.42 13.55
C SER A 373 -22.01 -4.96 12.47
N LEU A 374 -22.14 -6.27 12.23
CA LEU A 374 -21.72 -6.98 11.00
C LEU A 374 -22.27 -6.35 9.70
N THR A 375 -23.18 -5.38 9.78
CA THR A 375 -23.76 -4.67 8.63
C THR A 375 -22.74 -3.82 7.90
N GLN A 376 -21.65 -3.35 8.54
CA GLN A 376 -20.56 -2.71 7.78
C GLN A 376 -19.83 -3.72 6.89
N PHE A 377 -19.62 -4.94 7.37
CA PHE A 377 -18.96 -6.02 6.62
C PHE A 377 -19.80 -6.49 5.43
N PHE A 378 -21.12 -6.62 5.60
CA PHE A 378 -22.03 -6.96 4.50
C PHE A 378 -22.25 -5.81 3.50
N ARG A 379 -22.25 -4.55 3.96
CA ARG A 379 -22.33 -3.38 3.05
C ARG A 379 -21.06 -3.23 2.22
N GLU A 380 -19.90 -3.59 2.76
CA GLU A 380 -18.64 -3.61 2.01
C GLU A 380 -18.62 -4.76 1.00
N ALA A 381 -19.09 -5.96 1.37
CA ALA A 381 -19.25 -7.09 0.46
C ALA A 381 -20.28 -6.83 -0.67
N GLU A 382 -21.33 -6.04 -0.43
CA GLU A 382 -22.28 -5.60 -1.46
C GLU A 382 -21.68 -4.57 -2.42
N ARG A 383 -20.76 -3.71 -1.97
CA ARG A 383 -20.06 -2.74 -2.83
C ARG A 383 -19.06 -3.39 -3.80
N HIS A 384 -18.65 -4.62 -3.54
CA HIS A 384 -17.71 -5.38 -4.37
C HIS A 384 -18.36 -6.51 -5.18
N ARG A 385 -19.69 -6.53 -5.30
CA ARG A 385 -20.41 -7.35 -6.29
C ARG A 385 -20.76 -6.52 -7.52
N SER A 386 -19.75 -6.25 -8.34
CA SER A 386 -19.86 -5.91 -9.77
C SER A 386 -18.58 -6.31 -10.48
#